data_AF-R9IDX4-F1
#
_entry.id   AF-R9IDX4-F1
#
_cell.length_a   1.000
_cell.length_b   1.000
_cell.length_c   1.000
_cell.angle_alpha   90.00
_cell.angle_beta   90.00
_cell.angle_gamma   90.00
#
_symmetry.space_group_name_H-M   'P 1'
#
loop_
_entity.id
_entity.type
_entity.pdbx_description
1 polymer ?
#
loop_
_entity_poly.entity_id
_entity_poly.type
_entity_poly.pdbx_seq_one_letter_code
_entity_poly.pdbx_strand_id
1 'polypeptide(L)'
;MFFLLELQSYNDFTMPFRLLVYMTAIWLDHFKNCDKNERSKKDYRLPAIMPIVLHNSERNWTASFRFSQMINNAELFGKYVVDFEYALVSVNDLTESKISKELCKNKFTLSSIDNYLLGLIT
;
A
#
# COMPACT_ATOMS: atom_id res chain seq x y z
N MET A 1 3.04 3.44 12.11
CA MET A 1 3.33 3.59 10.68
C MET A 1 3.53 2.20 10.11
N PHE A 2 2.96 1.91 8.95
CA PHE A 2 3.08 0.62 8.27
C PHE A 2 3.75 0.80 6.91
N PHE A 3 4.56 -0.18 6.52
CA PHE A 3 5.03 -0.34 5.15
C PHE A 3 4.22 -1.47 4.52
N LEU A 4 3.49 -1.16 3.46
CA LEU A 4 2.69 -2.11 2.71
C LEU A 4 3.52 -2.55 1.50
N LEU A 5 4.08 -3.77 1.56
CA LEU A 5 4.90 -4.33 0.50
C LEU A 5 4.07 -5.27 -0.36
N GLU A 6 4.10 -5.07 -1.67
CA GLU A 6 3.42 -5.90 -2.65
C GLU A 6 4.41 -6.32 -3.75
N LEU A 7 4.58 -7.62 -3.96
CA LEU A 7 5.50 -8.16 -4.96
C LEU A 7 4.77 -8.42 -6.28
N GLN A 8 5.26 -7.84 -7.38
CA GLN A 8 4.69 -7.99 -8.71
C GLN A 8 5.74 -8.44 -9.72
N SER A 9 5.39 -9.44 -10.52
CA SER A 9 6.23 -9.98 -11.62
C SER A 9 5.78 -9.51 -13.00
N TYR A 10 4.68 -8.76 -13.08
CA TYR A 10 4.13 -8.20 -14.32
C TYR A 10 3.41 -6.88 -14.03
N ASN A 11 3.14 -6.11 -15.09
CA ASN A 11 2.38 -4.86 -15.00
C ASN A 11 0.91 -5.17 -14.69
N ASP A 12 0.51 -4.98 -13.43
CA ASP A 12 -0.88 -5.02 -13.01
C ASP A 12 -1.45 -3.60 -13.02
N PHE A 13 -2.27 -3.30 -14.04
CA PHE A 13 -2.90 -1.98 -14.18
C PHE A 13 -3.93 -1.67 -13.08
N THR A 14 -4.33 -2.67 -12.30
CA THR A 14 -5.21 -2.50 -11.14
C THR A 14 -4.44 -2.26 -9.84
N MET A 15 -3.09 -2.20 -9.88
CA MET A 15 -2.25 -2.04 -8.69
C MET A 15 -2.68 -0.91 -7.75
N PRO A 16 -2.93 0.33 -8.21
CA PRO A 16 -3.37 1.38 -7.31
C PRO A 16 -4.69 1.06 -6.60
N PHE A 17 -5.63 0.37 -7.27
CA PHE A 17 -6.88 -0.06 -6.63
C PHE A 17 -6.65 -1.15 -5.57
N ARG A 18 -5.83 -2.16 -5.88
CA ARG A 18 -5.47 -3.19 -4.90
C ARG A 18 -4.81 -2.60 -3.66
N LEU A 19 -3.90 -1.65 -3.84
CA LEU A 19 -3.25 -0.93 -2.73
C LEU A 19 -4.26 -0.16 -1.88
N LEU A 20 -5.26 0.49 -2.48
CA LEU A 20 -6.33 1.16 -1.71
C LEU A 20 -7.11 0.17 -0.83
N VAL A 21 -7.47 -0.99 -1.40
CA VAL A 21 -8.17 -2.05 -0.67
C VAL A 21 -7.32 -2.52 0.52
N TYR A 22 -6.02 -2.73 0.31
CA TYR A 22 -5.10 -3.17 1.36
C TYR A 22 -4.93 -2.11 2.45
N MET A 23 -4.75 -0.84 2.09
CA MET A 23 -4.67 0.27 3.04
C MET A 23 -5.94 0.37 3.89
N THR A 24 -7.11 0.25 3.25
CA THR A 24 -8.40 0.29 3.93
C THR A 24 -8.57 -0.90 4.88
N ALA A 25 -8.17 -2.10 4.46
CA ALA A 25 -8.23 -3.29 5.31
C ALA A 25 -7.35 -3.16 6.57
N ILE A 26 -6.12 -2.66 6.41
CA ILE A 26 -5.22 -2.38 7.54
C ILE A 26 -5.85 -1.35 8.48
N TRP A 27 -6.44 -0.27 7.96
CA TRP A 27 -7.12 0.73 8.78
C TRP A 27 -8.36 0.18 9.47
N LEU A 28 -9.15 -0.67 8.81
CA LEU A 28 -10.31 -1.33 9.40
C LEU A 28 -9.93 -2.26 10.53
N ASP A 29 -8.89 -3.08 10.36
CA ASP A 29 -8.37 -3.93 11.42
C ASP A 29 -7.85 -3.10 12.60
N HIS A 30 -7.01 -2.10 12.31
CA HIS A 30 -6.49 -1.18 13.32
C HIS A 30 -7.63 -0.49 14.10
N PHE A 31 -8.66 -0.04 13.39
CA PHE A 31 -9.84 0.55 14.01
C PHE A 31 -10.55 -0.48 14.89
N LYS A 32 -10.88 -1.68 14.37
CA LYS A 32 -11.57 -2.73 15.14
C LYS A 32 -10.85 -3.09 16.44
N ASN A 33 -9.53 -3.21 16.38
CA ASN A 33 -8.67 -3.65 17.50
C ASN A 33 -8.28 -2.50 18.46
N CYS A 34 -8.56 -1.24 18.13
CA CYS A 34 -8.33 -0.11 19.02
C CYS A 34 -9.42 -0.03 20.10
N ASP A 35 -9.05 0.38 21.32
CA ASP A 35 -10.03 0.59 22.39
C ASP A 35 -11.11 1.62 21.97
N LYS A 36 -12.36 1.41 22.39
CA LYS A 36 -13.49 2.27 21.99
C LYS A 36 -13.35 3.70 22.54
N ASN A 37 -12.82 3.85 23.76
CA ASN A 37 -12.62 5.17 24.36
C ASN A 37 -11.47 5.91 23.70
N GLU A 38 -10.44 5.19 23.23
CA GLU A 38 -9.37 5.80 22.45
C GLU A 38 -9.87 6.28 21.08
N ARG A 39 -10.68 5.48 20.39
CA ARG A 39 -11.25 5.85 19.08
C ARG A 39 -12.23 7.02 19.11
N SER A 40 -12.87 7.28 20.25
CA SER A 40 -13.81 8.39 20.39
C SER A 40 -13.11 9.74 20.65
N LYS A 41 -11.80 9.75 20.90
CA LYS A 41 -11.05 10.99 21.11
C LYS A 41 -10.89 11.78 19.81
N LYS A 42 -10.95 13.11 19.92
CA LYS A 42 -10.80 14.04 18.78
C LYS A 42 -9.43 13.95 18.10
N ASP A 43 -8.41 13.53 18.85
CA ASP A 43 -7.04 13.36 18.38
C ASP A 43 -6.74 11.95 17.87
N TYR A 44 -7.73 11.04 17.84
CA TYR A 44 -7.58 9.73 17.20
C TYR A 44 -7.15 9.91 15.73
N ARG A 45 -6.10 9.19 15.33
CA ARG A 45 -5.59 9.19 13.96
C ARG A 45 -5.38 7.76 13.50
N LEU A 46 -5.66 7.54 12.22
CA LEU A 46 -5.26 6.31 11.56
C LEU A 46 -3.73 6.30 11.38
N PRO A 47 -3.10 5.12 11.45
CA PRO A 47 -1.68 4.97 11.22
C PRO A 47 -1.35 5.31 9.76
N ALA A 48 -0.28 6.06 9.53
CA ALA A 48 0.26 6.25 8.19
C ALA A 48 0.66 4.91 7.56
N ILE A 49 0.36 4.73 6.28
CA ILE A 49 0.72 3.55 5.48
C ILE A 49 1.49 4.03 4.25
N MET A 50 2.69 3.49 4.04
CA MET A 50 3.48 3.73 2.84
C MET A 50 3.41 2.49 1.93
N PRO A 51 2.65 2.54 0.83
CA PRO A 51 2.61 1.46 -0.15
C PRO A 51 3.89 1.44 -1.00
N ILE A 52 4.44 0.25 -1.17
CA ILE A 52 5.66 -0.04 -1.92
C ILE A 52 5.40 -1.27 -2.79
N VAL A 53 5.51 -1.10 -4.11
CA VAL A 53 5.47 -2.19 -5.06
C VAL A 53 6.90 -2.59 -5.40
N LEU A 54 7.23 -3.85 -5.09
CA LEU A 54 8.47 -4.48 -5.51
C LEU A 54 8.24 -5.12 -6.87
N HIS A 55 8.93 -4.64 -7.90
CA HIS A 55 8.76 -5.12 -9.26
C HIS A 55 9.97 -5.95 -9.70
N ASN A 56 9.72 -7.20 -10.04
CA ASN A 56 10.73 -8.15 -10.48
C ASN A 56 10.44 -8.63 -11.91
N SER A 57 10.43 -7.70 -12.87
CA SER A 57 10.35 -8.06 -14.28
C SER A 57 11.39 -7.30 -15.11
N GLU A 58 11.76 -7.89 -16.25
CA GLU A 58 12.64 -7.26 -17.24
C GLU A 58 11.97 -6.09 -17.97
N ARG A 59 10.64 -5.97 -17.88
CA ARG A 59 9.87 -4.93 -18.56
C ARG A 59 9.78 -3.69 -17.68
N ASN A 60 9.65 -2.52 -18.29
CA ASN A 60 9.38 -1.29 -17.54
C ASN A 60 7.97 -1.34 -16.95
N TRP A 61 7.83 -0.77 -15.75
CA TRP A 61 6.53 -0.61 -15.11
C TRP A 61 5.69 0.44 -15.85
N THR A 62 4.47 0.06 -16.25
CA THR A 62 3.56 0.95 -17.00
C THR A 62 2.22 1.18 -16.32
N ALA A 63 1.98 0.60 -15.14
CA ALA A 63 0.79 0.91 -14.37
C ALA A 63 0.90 2.31 -13.74
N SER A 64 -0.25 2.95 -13.54
CA SER A 64 -0.35 4.27 -12.91
C SER A 64 0.33 4.28 -11.54
N PHE A 65 1.09 5.33 -11.23
CA PHE A 65 1.75 5.52 -9.94
C PHE A 65 0.86 6.21 -8.90
N ARG A 66 -0.12 6.97 -9.38
CA ARG A 66 -1.14 7.67 -8.57
C ARG A 66 -2.48 6.96 -8.68
N PHE A 67 -3.23 6.89 -7.59
CA PHE A 67 -4.57 6.32 -7.62
C PHE A 67 -5.54 7.15 -8.48
N SER A 68 -5.45 8.48 -8.44
CA SER A 68 -6.27 9.36 -9.27
C SER A 68 -6.16 9.11 -10.78
N GLN A 69 -5.02 8.63 -11.27
CA GLN A 69 -4.83 8.29 -12.69
C GLN A 69 -5.71 7.11 -13.15
N MET A 70 -6.27 6.33 -12.22
CA MET A 70 -7.25 5.28 -12.52
C MET A 70 -8.70 5.77 -12.50
N ILE A 71 -8.95 6.98 -12.00
CA ILE A 71 -10.31 7.52 -11.86
C ILE A 71 -10.65 8.34 -13.09
N ASN A 72 -11.76 7.99 -13.73
CA ASN A 72 -12.23 8.73 -14.91
C ASN A 72 -12.60 10.17 -14.53
N ASN A 73 -12.13 11.14 -15.31
CA ASN A 73 -12.34 12.57 -15.12
C ASN A 73 -11.97 13.09 -13.70
N ALA A 74 -10.95 12.51 -13.05
CA ALA A 74 -10.53 12.88 -11.69
C ALA A 74 -10.27 14.40 -11.54
N GLU A 75 -9.73 15.03 -12.58
CA GLU A 75 -9.43 16.46 -12.64
C GLU A 75 -10.67 17.35 -12.44
N LEU A 76 -11.86 16.89 -12.83
CA LEU A 76 -13.10 17.65 -12.63
C LEU A 76 -13.52 17.73 -11.15
N PHE A 77 -13.07 16.77 -10.34
CA PHE A 77 -13.47 16.63 -8.94
C PHE A 77 -12.39 17.11 -7.96
N GLY A 78 -11.15 17.30 -8.42
CA GLY A 78 -10.06 17.90 -7.65
C GLY A 78 -9.93 17.33 -6.25
N LYS A 79 -10.16 18.15 -5.22
CA LYS A 79 -10.02 17.76 -3.80
C LYS A 79 -10.99 16.68 -3.31
N TYR A 80 -12.01 16.34 -4.08
CA TYR A 80 -12.98 15.30 -3.73
C TYR A 80 -12.52 13.89 -4.16
N VAL A 81 -11.44 13.80 -4.92
CA VAL A 81 -10.85 12.54 -5.37
C VAL A 81 -9.97 11.97 -4.26
N VAL A 82 -10.15 10.67 -3.97
CA VAL A 82 -9.17 9.92 -3.19
C VAL A 82 -7.91 9.80 -4.04
N ASP A 83 -6.76 10.20 -3.50
CA ASP A 83 -5.51 10.13 -4.23
C ASP A 83 -4.34 9.81 -3.29
N PHE A 84 -3.45 8.93 -3.75
CA PHE A 84 -2.20 8.59 -3.09
C PHE A 84 -1.20 8.08 -4.13
N GLU A 85 0.08 8.07 -3.73
CA GLU A 85 1.19 7.53 -4.51
C GLU A 85 1.78 6.31 -3.80
N TYR A 86 2.32 5.37 -4.58
CA TYR A 86 3.14 4.28 -4.05
C TYR A 86 4.56 4.36 -4.61
N ALA A 87 5.52 3.92 -3.80
CA ALA A 87 6.88 3.78 -4.27
C ALA A 87 7.00 2.50 -5.12
N LEU A 88 7.63 2.60 -6.28
CA LEU A 88 8.01 1.44 -7.07
C LEU A 88 9.49 1.19 -6.88
N VAL A 89 9.86 -0.04 -6.53
CA VAL A 89 11.24 -0.47 -6.40
C VAL A 89 11.48 -1.65 -7.32
N SER A 90 12.39 -1.48 -8.27
CA SER A 90 12.88 -2.57 -9.12
C SER A 90 13.77 -3.49 -8.31
N VAL A 91 13.45 -4.78 -8.24
CA VAL A 91 14.27 -5.79 -7.55
C VAL A 91 15.59 -6.04 -8.31
N ASN A 92 15.59 -5.84 -9.62
CA ASN A 92 16.80 -5.94 -10.45
C ASN A 92 17.84 -4.85 -10.11
N ASP A 93 17.39 -3.69 -9.60
CA ASP A 93 18.27 -2.60 -9.16
C ASP A 93 18.75 -2.76 -7.71
N LEU A 94 18.22 -3.76 -7.00
CA LEU A 94 18.63 -4.13 -5.65
C LEU A 94 19.75 -5.18 -5.72
N THR A 95 20.96 -4.77 -6.08
CA THR A 95 22.15 -5.59 -5.82
C THR A 95 22.20 -5.98 -4.34
N GLU A 96 22.55 -7.23 -4.01
CA GLU A 96 22.57 -7.81 -2.64
C GLU A 96 23.17 -6.88 -1.56
N SER A 97 24.13 -6.02 -1.92
CA SER A 97 24.79 -5.09 -1.01
C SER A 97 23.89 -3.95 -0.46
N LYS A 98 22.80 -3.59 -1.16
CA LYS A 98 21.85 -2.53 -0.72
C LYS A 98 20.73 -3.07 0.17
N ILE A 99 20.33 -4.33 -0.05
CA ILE A 99 19.20 -4.98 0.64
C ILE A 99 19.50 -5.15 2.15
N SER A 100 20.73 -5.53 2.52
CA SER A 100 21.08 -5.85 3.91
C SER A 100 21.14 -4.64 4.86
N LYS A 101 21.38 -3.43 4.34
CA LYS A 101 21.52 -2.21 5.16
C LYS A 101 20.19 -1.51 5.43
N GLU A 102 19.28 -1.52 4.46
CA GLU A 102 18.05 -0.75 4.54
C GLU A 102 16.89 -1.55 5.15
N LEU A 103 16.84 -2.87 4.92
CA LEU A 103 15.75 -3.71 5.43
C LEU A 103 15.93 -4.15 6.90
N CYS A 104 17.16 -4.28 7.39
CA CYS A 104 17.44 -4.72 8.76
C CYS A 104 17.09 -3.70 9.86
N LYS A 105 16.67 -2.48 9.51
CA LYS A 105 16.35 -1.41 10.48
C LYS A 105 14.87 -1.22 10.80
N ASN A 106 13.97 -1.73 9.96
CA ASN A 106 12.53 -1.53 10.13
C ASN A 106 11.83 -2.88 10.21
N LYS A 107 10.93 -3.07 11.19
CA LYS A 107 10.01 -4.22 11.20
C LYS A 107 9.12 -4.11 9.95
N PHE A 108 9.46 -4.83 8.89
CA PHE A 108 8.61 -4.98 7.71
C PHE A 108 7.59 -6.08 7.98
N THR A 109 6.31 -5.73 7.99
CA THR A 109 5.24 -6.72 8.01
C THR A 109 5.00 -7.19 6.58
N LEU A 110 5.68 -8.27 6.18
CA LEU A 110 5.30 -9.05 5.01
C LEU A 110 3.98 -9.74 5.36
N SER A 111 2.86 -9.15 4.96
CA SER A 111 1.60 -9.88 4.95
C SER A 111 1.41 -10.42 3.55
N SER A 112 1.25 -11.72 3.41
CA SER A 112 0.56 -12.26 2.24
C SER A 112 -0.91 -11.87 2.42
N ILE A 113 -1.25 -10.66 1.96
CA ILE A 113 -2.51 -9.97 2.27
C ILE A 113 -3.70 -10.71 1.65
N ASP A 114 -3.48 -11.48 0.59
CA ASP A 114 -4.54 -12.24 -0.07
C ASP A 114 -5.27 -13.20 0.88
N ASN A 115 -4.54 -13.88 1.78
CA ASN A 115 -5.14 -14.74 2.81
C ASN A 115 -5.74 -13.93 3.98
N TYR A 116 -5.20 -12.76 4.28
CA TYR A 116 -5.67 -11.88 5.35
C TYR A 116 -7.01 -11.20 4.99
N LEU A 117 -7.19 -10.82 3.73
CA LEU A 117 -8.46 -10.26 3.24
C LEU A 117 -9.57 -11.29 3.19
N LEU A 118 -9.28 -12.53 2.78
CA LEU A 118 -10.24 -13.64 2.83
C LEU A 118 -10.81 -13.80 4.25
N GLY A 119 -9.95 -13.77 5.28
CA GLY A 119 -10.35 -13.87 6.69
C GLY A 119 -11.06 -12.64 7.28
N LEU A 120 -11.03 -11.48 6.60
CA LEU A 120 -11.75 -10.26 7.04
C LEU A 120 -13.16 -10.15 6.43
N ILE A 121 -13.44 -10.90 5.36
CA ILE A 121 -14.70 -10.87 4.61
C ILE A 121 -15.60 -12.07 4.97
N THR A 122 -15.04 -13.17 5.49
CA THR A 122 -15.75 -14.31 6.10
C THR A 122 -16.00 -14.11 7.59
#